data_AF-A0AAW0UFW2-F1
#
_entry.id   AF-A0AAW0UFW2-F1
#
_cell.length_a   1.000
_cell.length_b   1.000
_cell.length_c   1.000
_cell.angle_alpha   90.00
_cell.angle_beta   90.00
_cell.angle_gamma   90.00
#
_symmetry.space_group_name_H-M   'P 1'
#
loop_
_entity.id
_entity.type
_entity.pdbx_description
1 polymer ?
#
loop_
_entity_poly.entity_id
_entity_poly.type
_entity_poly.pdbx_seq_one_letter_code
_entity_poly.pdbx_strand_id
1 'polypeptide(L)'
;MADGDAKLPEISRNDTDCAYADKENEPVLPSDGEKKREERDESKGDGDYIKLSIGDQYMVRRSEDTWQAAEIIQTRYNDIDMQDEYYVHYDGLNRRLDEWVTKERIDLSELYQRGDKTGHDLLSDQTAGRKITRNQKRKHDEINHVQKTYADMDPTTAALEKEHEAITKVKYIDRIQIGKFEIDTWYFSPYPEEYGKVPKLYICQYCLKYMRLEKTYRYHLSECTWRQPPGRDIYRKGTLSIYEVDGADHKIYCQNLCLLAKLFLDHKTLYFDVEPFLFYILCEVDKQGAHLVGCFSKEKESPDGNNVACIMTLPPFQRKGYGKLLIAFSYELSKLEGVVGSPEKPLSDLGKLSYRSYWTWVLLEILRDFKGTLSIKDLSQMTSITQQDIISTLQNINLVKYWKGQHVICVTPKLVEEYINSAQFKRPRLTVDTSLLRWSPPKRQHAQKRK
;
A
#
# COMPACT_ATOMS: atom_id res chain seq x y z
N MET A 1 34.53 19.08 -51.01
CA MET A 1 34.34 18.63 -52.41
C MET A 1 34.49 17.13 -52.40
N ALA A 2 33.40 16.46 -52.82
CA ALA A 2 33.24 15.06 -53.25
C ALA A 2 33.70 13.96 -52.27
N ASP A 3 32.79 13.25 -51.62
CA ASP A 3 31.82 12.25 -52.11
C ASP A 3 32.43 10.85 -52.17
N GLY A 4 31.79 9.95 -51.42
CA GLY A 4 32.12 8.54 -51.31
C GLY A 4 30.85 7.77 -50.93
N ASP A 5 29.89 7.79 -51.85
CA ASP A 5 28.63 7.03 -51.83
C ASP A 5 28.89 5.52 -51.70
N ALA A 6 28.37 4.91 -50.63
CA ALA A 6 28.18 3.48 -50.54
C ALA A 6 26.70 3.15 -50.77
N LYS A 7 26.41 2.62 -51.96
CA LYS A 7 25.10 2.15 -52.43
C LYS A 7 24.56 0.98 -51.60
N LEU A 8 23.32 1.13 -51.15
CA LEU A 8 22.41 0.04 -50.76
C LEU A 8 21.93 -0.73 -52.00
N PRO A 9 21.68 -2.05 -51.93
CA PRO A 9 20.83 -2.72 -52.90
C PRO A 9 19.36 -2.70 -52.46
N GLU A 10 18.52 -2.14 -53.31
CA GLU A 10 17.07 -2.33 -53.33
C GLU A 10 16.73 -3.79 -53.69
N ILE A 11 15.84 -4.43 -52.94
CA ILE A 11 15.03 -5.55 -53.44
C ILE A 11 13.56 -5.28 -53.09
N SER A 12 12.82 -5.12 -54.19
CA SER A 12 11.39 -5.05 -54.44
C SER A 12 10.40 -5.43 -53.33
N ARG A 13 9.45 -4.51 -53.14
CA ARG A 13 8.07 -4.76 -52.70
C ARG A 13 7.40 -5.78 -53.63
N ASN A 14 6.65 -6.71 -53.03
CA ASN A 14 5.36 -7.17 -53.56
C ASN A 14 4.49 -7.56 -52.37
N ASP A 15 3.42 -6.79 -52.19
CA ASP A 15 2.21 -7.17 -51.48
C ASP A 15 1.52 -8.28 -52.30
N THR A 16 1.09 -9.34 -51.62
CA THR A 16 -0.26 -9.94 -51.76
C THR A 16 -0.43 -11.10 -50.77
N ASP A 17 -1.50 -10.98 -49.99
CA ASP A 17 -2.45 -12.02 -49.59
C ASP A 17 -1.96 -13.46 -49.35
N CYS A 18 -2.09 -13.91 -48.11
CA CYS A 18 -2.63 -15.25 -47.82
C CYS A 18 -3.25 -15.27 -46.43
N ALA A 19 -4.53 -14.86 -46.37
CA ALA A 19 -5.47 -15.40 -45.41
C ALA A 19 -5.70 -16.87 -45.77
N TYR A 20 -5.39 -17.79 -44.85
CA TYR A 20 -5.90 -19.15 -44.89
C TYR A 20 -7.02 -19.27 -43.87
N ALA A 21 -8.24 -19.14 -44.39
CA ALA A 21 -9.42 -19.77 -43.84
C ALA A 21 -9.43 -21.21 -44.34
N ASP A 22 -9.56 -22.18 -43.43
CA ASP A 22 -10.17 -23.46 -43.76
C ASP A 22 -11.43 -23.62 -42.90
N LYS A 23 -12.53 -23.77 -43.62
CA LYS A 23 -13.87 -24.07 -43.14
C LYS A 23 -14.07 -25.59 -43.08
N GLU A 24 -15.13 -25.95 -42.37
CA GLU A 24 -15.88 -27.21 -42.44
C GLU A 24 -15.39 -28.39 -41.57
N ASN A 25 -15.95 -28.42 -40.36
CA ASN A 25 -16.69 -29.59 -39.90
C ASN A 25 -17.80 -29.12 -38.93
N GLU A 26 -19.04 -29.15 -39.39
CA GLU A 26 -20.22 -29.03 -38.53
C GLU A 26 -20.34 -30.24 -37.60
N PRO A 27 -20.82 -30.04 -36.37
CA PRO A 27 -21.62 -31.03 -35.69
C PRO A 27 -23.05 -30.52 -35.48
N VAL A 28 -23.95 -31.18 -36.21
CA VAL A 28 -25.36 -31.46 -35.94
C VAL A 28 -25.83 -31.12 -34.52
N LEU A 29 -26.79 -30.22 -34.43
CA LEU A 29 -27.66 -30.00 -33.27
C LEU A 29 -28.49 -31.25 -32.95
N PRO A 30 -28.63 -31.64 -31.67
CA PRO A 30 -29.85 -32.28 -31.22
C PRO A 30 -30.71 -31.28 -30.43
N SER A 31 -31.97 -31.26 -30.83
CA SER A 31 -33.13 -30.60 -30.24
C SER A 31 -33.35 -30.87 -28.76
N ASP A 32 -33.95 -29.87 -28.11
CA ASP A 32 -34.81 -29.89 -26.93
C ASP A 32 -35.04 -31.23 -26.20
N GLY A 33 -34.70 -31.19 -24.92
CA GLY A 33 -35.09 -32.19 -23.93
C GLY A 33 -34.78 -31.68 -22.54
N GLU A 34 -35.63 -30.81 -22.00
CA GLU A 34 -35.70 -30.56 -20.56
C GLU A 34 -35.84 -31.90 -19.83
N LYS A 35 -34.78 -32.35 -19.18
CA LYS A 35 -34.86 -33.38 -18.14
C LYS A 35 -34.64 -32.71 -16.80
N LYS A 36 -35.76 -32.36 -16.15
CA LYS A 36 -35.86 -32.22 -14.71
C LYS A 36 -35.15 -33.42 -14.07
N ARG A 37 -34.07 -33.19 -13.34
CA ARG A 37 -33.52 -34.19 -12.42
C ARG A 37 -34.41 -34.17 -11.19
N GLU A 38 -35.24 -35.19 -11.08
CA GLU A 38 -36.02 -35.53 -9.89
C GLU A 38 -35.09 -35.68 -8.69
N GLU A 39 -35.49 -35.06 -7.58
CA GLU A 39 -34.99 -35.33 -6.24
C GLU A 39 -35.16 -36.82 -5.95
N ARG A 40 -34.05 -37.55 -5.82
CA ARG A 40 -34.05 -38.84 -5.14
C ARG A 40 -33.76 -38.59 -3.68
N ASP A 41 -34.83 -38.67 -2.90
CA ASP A 41 -34.81 -38.90 -1.47
C ASP A 41 -34.24 -40.31 -1.21
N GLU A 42 -32.94 -40.38 -0.92
CA GLU A 42 -32.30 -41.52 -0.26
C GLU A 42 -31.77 -41.04 1.09
N SER A 43 -32.70 -40.88 2.01
CA SER A 43 -32.45 -40.81 3.44
C SER A 43 -31.94 -42.17 3.95
N LYS A 44 -30.64 -42.26 4.24
CA LYS A 44 -30.06 -42.94 5.43
C LYS A 44 -28.52 -42.91 5.44
N GLY A 45 -27.98 -42.13 6.37
CA GLY A 45 -26.56 -42.05 6.70
C GLY A 45 -26.26 -40.80 7.52
N ASP A 46 -26.82 -40.76 8.73
CA ASP A 46 -26.80 -39.66 9.69
C ASP A 46 -25.36 -39.22 10.04
N GLY A 47 -25.09 -37.95 9.80
CA GLY A 47 -23.84 -37.26 10.06
C GLY A 47 -24.11 -35.79 9.77
N ASP A 48 -24.53 -35.06 10.80
CA ASP A 48 -24.98 -33.67 10.77
C ASP A 48 -24.02 -32.77 9.96
N TYR A 49 -24.29 -32.59 8.66
CA TYR A 49 -23.46 -31.76 7.79
C TYR A 49 -23.84 -30.31 8.04
N ILE A 50 -23.20 -29.69 9.04
CA ILE A 50 -23.33 -28.26 9.30
C ILE A 50 -22.87 -27.51 8.04
N LYS A 51 -23.82 -26.83 7.40
CA LYS A 51 -23.61 -25.96 6.24
C LYS A 51 -23.32 -24.54 6.74
N LEU A 52 -22.09 -24.10 6.53
CA LEU A 52 -21.62 -22.76 6.87
C LEU A 52 -22.24 -21.74 5.92
N SER A 53 -22.87 -20.67 6.44
CA SER A 53 -23.49 -19.61 5.62
C SER A 53 -22.73 -18.30 5.72
N ILE A 54 -22.81 -17.49 4.66
CA ILE A 54 -22.27 -16.12 4.66
C ILE A 54 -23.04 -15.28 5.69
N GLY A 55 -22.31 -14.51 6.49
CA GLY A 55 -22.81 -13.70 7.60
C GLY A 55 -22.82 -14.42 8.95
N ASP A 56 -22.64 -15.74 8.97
CA ASP A 56 -22.55 -16.49 10.22
C ASP A 56 -21.22 -16.18 10.93
N GLN A 57 -21.26 -16.19 12.27
CA GLN A 57 -20.10 -15.97 13.11
C GLN A 57 -19.71 -17.26 13.83
N TYR A 58 -18.42 -17.56 13.80
CA TYR A 58 -17.85 -18.74 14.42
C TYR A 58 -16.53 -18.40 15.11
N MET A 59 -16.10 -19.27 16.03
CA MET A 59 -14.72 -19.27 16.47
C MET A 59 -13.86 -19.88 15.37
N VAL A 60 -12.85 -19.13 14.91
CA VAL A 60 -11.95 -19.55 13.85
C VAL A 60 -10.51 -19.55 14.36
N ARG A 61 -9.83 -20.67 14.13
CA ARG A 61 -8.43 -20.86 14.49
C ARG A 61 -7.52 -20.14 13.51
N ARG A 62 -6.70 -19.21 14.00
CA ARG A 62 -5.70 -18.45 13.24
C ARG A 62 -4.44 -19.27 12.98
N SER A 63 -3.60 -18.80 12.07
CA SER A 63 -2.29 -19.42 11.75
C SER A 63 -1.34 -19.50 12.96
N GLU A 64 -1.53 -18.65 13.97
CA GLU A 64 -0.78 -18.64 15.23
C GLU A 64 -1.38 -19.59 16.29
N ASP A 65 -2.27 -20.51 15.88
CA ASP A 65 -2.98 -21.49 16.73
C ASP A 65 -3.83 -20.86 17.85
N THR A 66 -4.28 -19.62 17.62
CA THR A 66 -5.20 -18.88 18.51
C THR A 66 -6.61 -18.88 17.94
N TRP A 67 -7.62 -19.00 18.80
CA TRP A 67 -9.02 -18.94 18.39
C TRP A 67 -9.57 -17.52 18.53
N GLN A 68 -10.24 -17.04 17.49
CA GLN A 68 -10.81 -15.70 17.43
C GLN A 68 -12.19 -15.75 16.77
N ALA A 69 -13.15 -14.98 17.29
CA ALA A 69 -14.46 -14.84 16.67
C ALA A 69 -14.31 -14.19 15.29
N ALA A 70 -14.94 -14.77 14.27
CA ALA A 70 -14.88 -14.27 12.91
C ALA A 70 -16.21 -14.45 12.18
N GLU A 71 -16.52 -13.51 11.30
CA GLU A 71 -17.66 -13.57 10.38
C GLU A 71 -17.24 -14.20 9.05
N ILE A 72 -18.05 -15.13 8.53
CA ILE A 72 -17.87 -15.68 7.19
C ILE A 72 -18.37 -14.66 6.17
N ILE A 73 -17.46 -14.08 5.41
CA ILE A 73 -17.77 -13.04 4.43
C ILE A 73 -18.05 -13.64 3.05
N GLN A 74 -17.34 -14.71 2.69
CA GLN A 74 -17.51 -15.37 1.39
C GLN A 74 -17.05 -16.83 1.41
N THR A 75 -17.54 -17.63 0.47
CA THR A 75 -17.14 -19.03 0.26
C THR A 75 -16.64 -19.22 -1.17
N ARG A 76 -15.62 -20.07 -1.36
CA ARG A 76 -15.14 -20.53 -2.67
C ARG A 76 -14.83 -22.02 -2.63
N TYR A 77 -14.92 -22.68 -3.79
CA TYR A 77 -14.36 -24.02 -3.97
C TYR A 77 -12.94 -23.88 -4.51
N ASN A 78 -11.97 -24.50 -3.85
CA ASN A 78 -10.59 -24.56 -4.32
C ASN A 78 -10.41 -25.82 -5.17
N ASP A 79 -10.36 -25.65 -6.50
CA ASP A 79 -10.20 -26.74 -7.46
C ASP A 79 -8.87 -27.51 -7.31
N ILE A 80 -7.85 -26.89 -6.72
CA ILE A 80 -6.51 -27.49 -6.56
C ILE A 80 -6.50 -28.47 -5.40
N ASP A 81 -7.01 -28.03 -4.25
CA ASP A 81 -7.05 -28.83 -3.01
C ASP A 81 -8.36 -29.63 -2.88
N MET A 82 -9.28 -29.46 -3.84
CA MET A 82 -10.60 -30.11 -3.89
C MET A 82 -11.46 -29.90 -2.63
N GLN A 83 -11.37 -28.72 -2.02
CA GLN A 83 -12.02 -28.40 -0.74
C GLN A 83 -12.70 -27.03 -0.76
N ASP A 84 -13.71 -26.85 0.10
CA ASP A 84 -14.33 -25.55 0.35
C ASP A 84 -13.46 -24.68 1.26
N GLU A 85 -13.35 -23.41 0.91
CA GLU A 85 -12.67 -22.39 1.69
C GLU A 85 -13.60 -21.23 2.01
N TYR A 86 -13.40 -20.64 3.19
CA TYR A 86 -14.22 -19.58 3.74
C TYR A 86 -13.36 -18.36 4.00
N TYR A 87 -13.70 -17.22 3.40
CA TYR A 87 -13.05 -15.95 3.68
C TYR A 87 -13.64 -15.36 4.94
N VAL A 88 -12.81 -15.15 5.95
CA VAL A 88 -13.25 -14.75 7.28
C VAL A 88 -12.72 -13.37 7.67
N HIS A 89 -13.57 -12.59 8.32
CA HIS A 89 -13.19 -11.33 8.96
C HIS A 89 -13.19 -11.51 10.48
N TYR A 90 -12.05 -11.30 11.13
CA TYR A 90 -11.90 -11.46 12.57
C TYR A 90 -12.44 -10.24 13.33
N ASP A 91 -13.34 -10.46 14.29
CA ASP A 91 -13.96 -9.37 15.05
C ASP A 91 -12.90 -8.55 15.81
N GLY A 92 -12.98 -7.22 15.71
CA GLY A 92 -12.06 -6.29 16.34
C GLY A 92 -10.64 -6.23 15.73
N LEU A 93 -10.37 -6.97 14.65
CA LEU A 93 -9.07 -6.98 13.98
C LEU A 93 -9.09 -6.23 12.64
N ASN A 94 -7.92 -5.76 12.21
CA ASN A 94 -7.79 -5.06 10.93
C ASN A 94 -7.95 -6.05 9.76
N ARG A 95 -8.68 -5.63 8.71
CA ARG A 95 -8.96 -6.42 7.50
C ARG A 95 -7.74 -7.00 6.78
N ARG A 96 -6.54 -6.44 6.99
CA ARG A 96 -5.28 -7.05 6.52
C ARG A 96 -5.02 -8.46 7.05
N LEU A 97 -5.69 -8.83 8.15
CA LEU A 97 -5.58 -10.14 8.81
C LEU A 97 -6.67 -11.11 8.33
N ASP A 98 -7.60 -10.66 7.49
CA ASP A 98 -8.59 -11.52 6.87
C ASP A 98 -7.88 -12.54 5.96
N GLU A 99 -8.41 -13.76 5.92
CA GLU A 99 -7.80 -14.88 5.19
C GLU A 99 -8.86 -15.90 4.74
N TRP A 100 -8.50 -16.72 3.77
CA TRP A 100 -9.24 -17.93 3.44
C TRP A 100 -8.84 -19.05 4.40
N VAL A 101 -9.83 -19.67 5.03
CA VAL A 101 -9.64 -20.80 5.95
C VAL A 101 -10.42 -22.01 5.47
N THR A 102 -9.91 -23.19 5.77
CA THR A 102 -10.60 -24.45 5.52
C THR A 102 -11.60 -24.75 6.64
N LYS A 103 -12.53 -25.69 6.39
CA LYS A 103 -13.56 -26.06 7.36
C LYS A 103 -13.00 -26.53 8.70
N GLU A 104 -11.82 -27.16 8.71
CA GLU A 104 -11.17 -27.70 9.91
C GLU A 104 -10.65 -26.60 10.86
N ARG A 105 -10.59 -25.34 10.40
CA ARG A 105 -10.20 -24.20 11.22
C ARG A 105 -11.41 -23.52 11.87
N ILE A 106 -12.63 -23.97 11.59
CA ILE A 106 -13.86 -23.39 12.10
C ILE A 106 -14.42 -24.32 13.17
N ASP A 107 -14.68 -23.78 14.36
CA ASP A 107 -15.35 -24.53 15.42
C ASP A 107 -16.85 -24.62 15.09
N LEU A 108 -17.29 -25.82 14.73
CA LEU A 108 -18.67 -26.11 14.36
C LEU A 108 -19.55 -26.47 15.58
N SER A 109 -18.95 -26.54 16.78
CA SER A 109 -19.69 -26.96 17.98
C SER A 109 -20.65 -25.89 18.50
N GLU A 110 -20.37 -24.61 18.26
CA GLU A 110 -21.23 -23.48 18.65
C GLU A 110 -21.23 -22.37 17.59
N LEU A 111 -22.42 -21.96 17.15
CA LEU A 111 -22.59 -20.68 16.46
C LEU A 111 -22.27 -19.56 17.45
N TYR A 112 -21.28 -18.72 17.12
CA TYR A 112 -20.94 -17.59 17.97
C TYR A 112 -22.03 -16.53 17.84
N GLN A 113 -23.04 -16.58 18.71
CA GLN A 113 -23.97 -15.48 18.83
C GLN A 113 -23.29 -14.38 19.63
N ARG A 114 -22.98 -13.27 18.95
CA ARG A 114 -22.53 -12.04 19.59
C ARG A 114 -23.57 -11.68 20.65
N GLY A 115 -23.28 -11.98 21.91
CA GLY A 115 -24.12 -11.55 23.02
C GLY A 115 -24.33 -10.06 22.87
N ASP A 116 -25.57 -9.61 22.95
CA ASP A 116 -26.02 -8.23 22.77
C ASP A 116 -25.40 -7.34 23.86
N LYS A 117 -24.10 -7.11 23.75
CA LYS A 117 -23.33 -6.21 24.58
C LYS A 117 -23.37 -4.88 23.85
N THR A 118 -24.36 -4.08 24.25
CA THR A 118 -24.18 -2.64 24.30
C THR A 118 -22.73 -2.33 24.69
N GLY A 119 -22.03 -1.61 23.82
CA GLY A 119 -20.59 -1.44 23.87
C GLY A 119 -20.07 -1.17 25.29
N HIS A 120 -19.36 -2.15 25.83
CA HIS A 120 -18.56 -1.99 27.02
C HIS A 120 -17.16 -2.50 26.70
N ASP A 121 -16.27 -1.56 26.39
CA ASP A 121 -14.83 -1.74 26.23
C ASP A 121 -14.27 -2.63 27.36
N LEU A 122 -13.84 -3.85 27.01
CA LEU A 122 -13.18 -4.77 27.92
C LEU A 122 -11.65 -4.56 27.91
N LEU A 123 -11.22 -3.31 28.12
CA LEU A 123 -9.83 -2.96 28.49
C LEU A 123 -9.76 -1.94 29.63
N SER A 124 -10.76 -1.93 30.52
CA SER A 124 -10.69 -1.17 31.77
C SER A 124 -11.07 -2.00 32.98
N ASP A 125 -10.26 -2.99 33.35
CA ASP A 125 -10.29 -3.44 34.73
C ASP A 125 -8.93 -3.92 35.25
N GLN A 126 -7.98 -2.97 35.32
CA GLN A 126 -6.97 -2.94 36.39
C GLN A 126 -6.64 -1.49 36.75
N THR A 127 -7.65 -0.72 37.19
CA THR A 127 -7.55 0.39 38.16
C THR A 127 -8.96 0.97 38.34
N ALA A 128 -9.75 0.36 39.21
CA ALA A 128 -10.99 0.98 39.68
C ALA A 128 -10.65 2.29 40.41
N GLY A 129 -11.28 3.40 39.99
CA GLY A 129 -11.44 4.59 40.84
C GLY A 129 -10.88 5.92 40.33
N ARG A 130 -11.15 6.33 39.08
CA ARG A 130 -11.25 7.77 38.72
C ARG A 130 -12.06 7.92 37.43
N LYS A 131 -13.25 8.52 37.52
CA LYS A 131 -14.06 8.91 36.36
C LYS A 131 -13.21 9.83 35.46
N ILE A 132 -12.87 9.33 34.27
CA ILE A 132 -12.14 10.07 33.24
C ILE A 132 -12.96 11.30 32.83
N THR A 133 -12.30 12.46 32.80
CA THR A 133 -12.95 13.72 32.42
C THR A 133 -13.17 13.76 30.90
N ARG A 134 -14.17 14.52 30.44
CA ARG A 134 -14.50 14.71 29.01
C ARG A 134 -13.29 15.09 28.14
N ASN A 135 -12.29 15.76 28.74
CA ASN A 135 -11.05 16.18 28.08
C ASN A 135 -10.01 15.04 27.95
N GLN A 136 -10.00 14.09 28.89
CA GLN A 136 -9.15 12.90 28.83
C GLN A 136 -9.71 11.85 27.84
N LYS A 137 -11.04 11.72 27.74
CA LYS A 137 -11.69 10.88 26.71
C LYS A 137 -11.37 11.38 25.29
N ARG A 138 -11.45 12.71 25.08
CA ARG A 138 -11.07 13.36 23.81
C ARG A 138 -9.60 13.10 23.44
N LYS A 139 -8.68 13.18 24.41
CA LYS A 139 -7.26 12.81 24.18
C LYS A 139 -7.07 11.33 23.88
N HIS A 140 -7.83 10.44 24.50
CA HIS A 140 -7.75 9.00 24.24
C HIS A 140 -8.22 8.65 22.81
N ASP A 141 -9.33 9.26 22.37
CA ASP A 141 -9.86 9.12 21.01
C ASP A 141 -8.90 9.74 19.96
N GLU A 142 -8.25 10.86 20.30
CA GLU A 142 -7.19 11.49 19.49
C GLU A 142 -5.88 10.67 19.47
N ILE A 143 -5.59 9.84 20.47
CA ILE A 143 -4.38 8.99 20.51
C ILE A 143 -4.62 7.69 19.73
N ASN A 144 -5.83 7.12 19.82
CA ASN A 144 -6.17 5.85 19.18
C ASN A 144 -6.70 5.98 17.75
N HIS A 145 -7.01 7.19 17.26
CA HIS A 145 -7.37 7.45 15.87
C HIS A 145 -8.31 6.37 15.30
N VAL A 146 -9.45 6.16 15.96
CA VAL A 146 -10.59 5.49 15.33
C VAL A 146 -10.74 6.15 13.95
N GLN A 147 -10.76 5.33 12.90
CA GLN A 147 -10.93 5.78 11.52
C GLN A 147 -11.99 6.88 11.51
N LYS A 148 -11.72 7.99 10.81
CA LYS A 148 -12.76 8.99 10.59
C LYS A 148 -13.97 8.25 10.05
N THR A 149 -15.04 8.24 10.82
CA THR A 149 -16.32 7.68 10.39
C THR A 149 -16.71 8.36 9.08
N TYR A 150 -17.33 7.61 8.17
CA TYR A 150 -17.94 8.08 6.91
C TYR A 150 -18.64 9.45 6.98
N ALA A 151 -19.06 9.87 8.17
CA ALA A 151 -19.64 11.16 8.50
C ALA A 151 -18.74 12.40 8.21
N ASP A 152 -17.41 12.24 8.13
CA ASP A 152 -16.49 13.37 7.90
C ASP A 152 -16.12 13.58 6.41
N MET A 153 -16.63 12.73 5.51
CA MET A 153 -16.37 12.80 4.08
C MET A 153 -17.57 13.40 3.34
N ASP A 154 -17.33 13.94 2.15
CA ASP A 154 -18.43 14.37 1.31
C ASP A 154 -19.27 13.13 0.88
N PRO A 155 -20.59 13.26 0.69
CA PRO A 155 -21.47 12.13 0.39
C PRO A 155 -21.08 11.31 -0.85
N THR A 156 -20.47 11.95 -1.86
CA THR A 156 -20.05 11.26 -3.09
C THR A 156 -18.78 10.47 -2.88
N THR A 157 -17.76 11.02 -2.20
CA THR A 157 -16.56 10.26 -1.80
C THR A 157 -16.93 9.11 -0.86
N ALA A 158 -17.79 9.34 0.13
CA ALA A 158 -18.25 8.31 1.05
C ALA A 158 -19.00 7.17 0.34
N ALA A 159 -19.82 7.48 -0.68
CA ALA A 159 -20.52 6.47 -1.47
C ALA A 159 -19.56 5.67 -2.35
N LEU A 160 -18.62 6.34 -3.03
CA LEU A 160 -17.58 5.68 -3.84
C LEU A 160 -16.67 4.80 -2.99
N GLU A 161 -16.28 5.26 -1.79
CA GLU A 161 -15.51 4.45 -0.85
C GLU A 161 -16.29 3.25 -0.35
N LYS A 162 -17.58 3.40 -0.05
CA LYS A 162 -18.43 2.29 0.40
C LYS A 162 -18.64 1.24 -0.70
N GLU A 163 -18.82 1.67 -1.94
CA GLU A 163 -18.91 0.79 -3.11
C GLU A 163 -17.57 0.09 -3.37
N HIS A 164 -16.46 0.84 -3.31
CA HIS A 164 -15.11 0.30 -3.43
C HIS A 164 -14.84 -0.74 -2.33
N GLU A 165 -15.18 -0.43 -1.08
CA GLU A 165 -15.04 -1.35 0.04
C GLU A 165 -15.86 -2.62 -0.18
N ALA A 166 -17.09 -2.52 -0.70
CA ALA A 166 -17.95 -3.66 -0.98
C ALA A 166 -17.36 -4.59 -2.05
N ILE A 167 -16.80 -4.04 -3.13
CA ILE A 167 -16.18 -4.80 -4.22
C ILE A 167 -14.84 -5.41 -3.77
N THR A 168 -14.09 -4.70 -2.93
CA THR A 168 -12.76 -5.09 -2.45
C THR A 168 -12.79 -5.84 -1.11
N LYS A 169 -13.97 -6.31 -0.67
CA LYS A 169 -14.13 -7.03 0.61
C LYS A 169 -13.22 -8.24 0.74
N VAL A 170 -13.11 -8.98 -0.35
CA VAL A 170 -12.45 -10.27 -0.42
C VAL A 170 -11.17 -10.16 -1.22
N LYS A 171 -10.04 -10.50 -0.61
CA LYS A 171 -8.80 -10.73 -1.38
C LYS A 171 -8.86 -12.12 -2.00
N TYR A 172 -8.48 -12.22 -3.27
CA TYR A 172 -8.45 -13.50 -3.99
C TYR A 172 -7.03 -14.03 -4.15
N ILE A 173 -6.06 -13.14 -4.35
CA ILE A 173 -4.64 -13.49 -4.41
C ILE A 173 -4.13 -13.60 -2.98
N ASP A 174 -3.86 -14.82 -2.51
CA ASP A 174 -3.42 -15.03 -1.13
C ASP A 174 -1.95 -14.72 -0.96
N ARG A 175 -1.13 -15.10 -1.94
CA ARG A 175 0.32 -14.94 -1.91
C ARG A 175 0.90 -14.45 -3.23
N ILE A 176 2.04 -13.79 -3.15
CA ILE A 176 2.89 -13.49 -4.31
C ILE A 176 4.27 -14.12 -4.16
N GLN A 177 4.83 -14.62 -5.27
CA GLN A 177 6.25 -14.91 -5.40
C GLN A 177 6.94 -13.70 -6.06
N ILE A 178 7.88 -13.07 -5.36
CA ILE A 178 8.74 -12.03 -5.94
C ILE A 178 10.20 -12.29 -5.57
N GLY A 179 11.01 -12.62 -6.58
CA GLY A 179 12.39 -13.02 -6.35
C GLY A 179 12.46 -14.25 -5.45
N LYS A 180 13.21 -14.14 -4.35
CA LYS A 180 13.34 -15.18 -3.31
C LYS A 180 12.24 -15.17 -2.25
N PHE A 181 11.31 -14.22 -2.30
CA PHE A 181 10.28 -14.05 -1.27
C PHE A 181 8.94 -14.60 -1.74
N GLU A 182 8.30 -15.34 -0.85
CA GLU A 182 6.86 -15.57 -0.87
C GLU A 182 6.23 -14.64 0.17
N ILE A 183 5.21 -13.87 -0.21
CA ILE A 183 4.63 -12.81 0.62
C ILE A 183 3.10 -12.95 0.62
N ASP A 184 2.50 -13.05 1.80
CA ASP A 184 1.04 -12.99 1.97
C ASP A 184 0.52 -11.58 1.68
N THR A 185 -0.57 -11.49 0.93
CA THR A 185 -1.20 -10.21 0.58
C THR A 185 -2.16 -9.76 1.68
N TRP A 186 -2.37 -8.44 1.77
CA TRP A 186 -3.20 -7.84 2.80
C TRP A 186 -4.57 -7.41 2.27
N TYR A 187 -4.62 -6.97 1.02
CA TYR A 187 -5.80 -6.37 0.43
C TYR A 187 -6.02 -6.89 -0.99
N PHE A 188 -7.25 -6.74 -1.47
CA PHE A 188 -7.58 -6.91 -2.87
C PHE A 188 -6.76 -5.97 -3.76
N SER A 189 -6.31 -6.48 -4.91
CA SER A 189 -5.73 -5.70 -6.00
C SER A 189 -6.38 -6.10 -7.34
N PRO A 190 -6.75 -5.13 -8.20
CA PRO A 190 -7.50 -5.36 -9.44
C PRO A 190 -6.59 -5.84 -10.57
N TYR A 191 -5.90 -6.96 -10.36
CA TYR A 191 -5.26 -7.67 -11.47
C TYR A 191 -6.33 -8.13 -12.46
N PRO A 192 -6.01 -8.21 -13.78
CA PRO A 192 -6.97 -8.69 -14.78
C PRO A 192 -7.54 -10.06 -14.39
N GLU A 193 -8.80 -10.34 -14.77
CA GLU A 193 -9.59 -11.46 -14.23
C GLU A 193 -8.86 -12.81 -14.28
N GLU A 194 -8.11 -13.08 -15.35
CA GLU A 194 -7.33 -14.32 -15.52
C GLU A 194 -6.18 -14.51 -14.51
N TYR A 195 -5.78 -13.44 -13.82
CA TYR A 195 -4.77 -13.41 -12.75
C TYR A 195 -5.35 -13.06 -11.38
N GLY A 196 -6.54 -12.44 -11.33
CA GLY A 196 -7.12 -11.90 -10.11
C GLY A 196 -7.65 -12.97 -9.16
N LYS A 197 -8.00 -14.17 -9.65
CA LYS A 197 -8.61 -15.26 -8.88
C LYS A 197 -7.68 -16.47 -8.72
N VAL A 198 -6.41 -16.23 -8.43
CA VAL A 198 -5.37 -17.28 -8.30
C VAL A 198 -4.82 -17.26 -6.87
N PRO A 199 -4.56 -18.41 -6.23
CA PRO A 199 -4.05 -18.42 -4.85
C PRO A 199 -2.63 -17.83 -4.76
N LYS A 200 -1.81 -18.04 -5.79
CA LYS A 200 -0.44 -17.53 -5.86
C LYS A 200 -0.15 -16.86 -7.20
N LEU A 201 0.31 -15.60 -7.15
CA LEU A 201 0.75 -14.84 -8.31
C LEU A 201 2.28 -14.74 -8.36
N TYR A 202 2.88 -14.92 -9.53
CA TYR A 202 4.34 -14.82 -9.70
C TYR A 202 4.69 -13.47 -10.33
N ILE A 203 5.61 -12.72 -9.72
CA ILE A 203 5.96 -11.36 -10.12
C ILE A 203 7.47 -11.27 -10.32
N CYS A 204 7.89 -10.82 -11.50
CA CYS A 204 9.30 -10.55 -11.79
C CYS A 204 9.81 -9.42 -10.89
N GLN A 205 10.89 -9.66 -10.15
CA GLN A 205 11.45 -8.66 -9.22
C GLN A 205 12.06 -7.42 -9.92
N TYR A 206 12.29 -7.49 -11.23
CA TYR A 206 12.91 -6.41 -11.99
C TYR A 206 11.91 -5.63 -12.83
N CYS A 207 11.15 -6.27 -13.72
CA CYS A 207 10.20 -5.57 -14.60
C CYS A 207 8.75 -5.55 -14.07
N LEU A 208 8.51 -6.20 -12.93
CA LEU A 208 7.21 -6.30 -12.25
C LEU A 208 6.11 -6.98 -13.07
N LYS A 209 6.44 -7.59 -14.22
CA LYS A 209 5.51 -8.44 -14.96
C LYS A 209 4.98 -9.54 -14.03
N TYR A 210 3.68 -9.76 -14.06
CA TYR A 210 2.98 -10.79 -13.31
C TYR A 210 2.61 -11.98 -14.21
N MET A 211 2.59 -13.17 -13.63
CA MET A 211 2.33 -14.45 -14.29
C MET A 211 1.51 -15.34 -13.34
N ARG A 212 0.59 -16.12 -13.91
CA ARG A 212 -0.23 -17.08 -13.17
C ARG A 212 0.51 -18.36 -12.79
N LEU A 213 1.39 -18.84 -13.66
CA LEU A 213 2.01 -20.16 -13.54
C LEU A 213 3.50 -20.05 -13.23
N GLU A 214 3.99 -20.95 -12.38
CA GLU A 214 5.41 -21.01 -12.08
C GLU A 214 6.26 -21.31 -13.33
N LYS A 215 5.75 -22.15 -14.24
CA LYS A 215 6.42 -22.48 -15.51
C LYS A 215 6.67 -21.24 -16.37
N THR A 216 5.67 -20.36 -16.52
CA THR A 216 5.81 -19.13 -17.31
C THR A 216 6.67 -18.10 -16.59
N TYR A 217 6.66 -18.09 -15.25
CA TYR A 217 7.61 -17.31 -14.46
C TYR A 217 9.06 -17.73 -14.67
N ARG A 218 9.38 -19.02 -14.56
CA ARG A 218 10.75 -19.53 -14.79
C ARG A 218 11.24 -19.23 -16.20
N TYR A 219 10.38 -19.41 -17.21
CA TYR A 219 10.69 -19.02 -18.59
C TYR A 219 10.93 -17.51 -18.71
N HIS A 220 10.09 -16.67 -18.09
CA HIS A 220 10.32 -15.23 -18.08
C HIS A 220 11.67 -14.86 -17.43
N LEU A 221 12.08 -15.54 -16.36
CA LEU A 221 13.37 -15.27 -15.72
C LEU A 221 14.58 -15.61 -16.62
N SER A 222 14.46 -16.57 -17.55
CA SER A 222 15.54 -16.86 -18.52
C SER A 222 15.65 -15.79 -19.61
N GLU A 223 14.52 -15.23 -20.03
CA GLU A 223 14.46 -14.26 -21.15
C GLU A 223 14.59 -12.80 -20.70
N CYS A 224 14.19 -12.49 -19.47
CA CYS A 224 14.12 -11.11 -19.00
C CYS A 224 15.52 -10.51 -18.85
N THR A 225 15.78 -9.42 -19.58
CA THR A 225 17.05 -8.69 -19.56
C THR A 225 17.12 -7.59 -18.49
N TRP A 226 15.99 -7.25 -17.85
CA TRP A 226 15.92 -6.21 -16.83
C TRP A 226 16.63 -6.64 -15.55
N ARG A 227 17.49 -5.76 -15.00
CA ARG A 227 18.18 -5.97 -13.71
C ARG A 227 18.08 -4.77 -12.77
N GLN A 228 17.25 -3.79 -13.11
CA GLN A 228 16.97 -2.60 -12.30
C GLN A 228 15.65 -1.98 -12.78
N PRO A 229 15.04 -1.08 -11.99
CA PRO A 229 13.92 -0.29 -12.47
C PRO A 229 14.28 0.50 -13.75
N PRO A 230 13.27 0.86 -14.57
CA PRO A 230 13.45 1.85 -15.64
C PRO A 230 13.78 3.24 -15.07
N GLY A 231 13.84 4.24 -15.95
CA GLY A 231 14.07 5.62 -15.54
C GLY A 231 15.51 5.90 -15.10
N ARG A 232 15.67 6.89 -14.23
CA ARG A 232 16.98 7.48 -13.89
C ARG A 232 17.38 7.12 -12.46
N ASP A 233 18.59 6.59 -12.26
CA ASP A 233 19.20 6.47 -10.92
C ASP A 233 19.61 7.88 -10.45
N ILE A 234 18.82 8.46 -9.55
CA ILE A 234 19.01 9.85 -9.08
C ILE A 234 19.70 9.92 -7.71
N TYR A 235 19.91 8.77 -7.04
CA TYR A 235 20.56 8.74 -5.75
C TYR A 235 21.17 7.37 -5.50
N ARG A 236 22.46 7.35 -5.13
CA ARG A 236 23.16 6.11 -4.80
C ARG A 236 24.09 6.28 -3.60
N LYS A 237 23.87 5.46 -2.56
CA LYS A 237 24.70 5.43 -1.34
C LYS A 237 24.95 3.99 -0.91
N GLY A 238 26.19 3.52 -1.07
CA GLY A 238 26.56 2.13 -0.79
C GLY A 238 25.75 1.17 -1.68
N THR A 239 24.98 0.28 -1.04
CA THR A 239 24.11 -0.70 -1.70
C THR A 239 22.68 -0.19 -1.93
N LEU A 240 22.37 1.07 -1.64
CA LEU A 240 21.03 1.62 -1.85
C LEU A 240 21.02 2.57 -3.07
N SER A 241 20.04 2.37 -3.95
CA SER A 241 19.74 3.28 -5.07
C SER A 241 18.27 3.71 -5.06
N ILE A 242 17.98 4.94 -5.49
CA ILE A 242 16.62 5.41 -5.75
C ILE A 242 16.50 5.85 -7.20
N TYR A 243 15.56 5.23 -7.91
CA TYR A 243 15.25 5.49 -9.30
C TYR A 243 14.03 6.40 -9.41
N GLU A 244 14.10 7.44 -10.23
CA GLU A 244 12.94 8.22 -10.66
C GLU A 244 12.39 7.65 -11.98
N VAL A 245 11.11 7.30 -11.96
CA VAL A 245 10.41 6.71 -13.11
C VAL A 245 9.18 7.56 -13.42
N ASP A 246 9.10 8.07 -14.64
CA ASP A 246 7.93 8.78 -15.12
C ASP A 246 6.84 7.77 -15.57
N GLY A 247 5.63 7.91 -15.03
CA GLY A 247 4.50 7.05 -15.41
C GLY A 247 4.04 7.20 -16.86
N ALA A 248 4.28 8.35 -17.49
CA ALA A 248 4.01 8.56 -18.91
C ALA A 248 5.01 7.81 -19.79
N ASP A 249 6.30 7.79 -19.41
CA ASP A 249 7.36 7.14 -20.19
C ASP A 249 7.37 5.62 -19.99
N HIS A 250 6.97 5.15 -18.81
CA HIS A 250 7.08 3.75 -18.41
C HIS A 250 5.74 3.18 -17.91
N LYS A 251 4.65 3.45 -18.63
CA LYS A 251 3.26 3.12 -18.27
C LYS A 251 3.08 1.70 -17.73
N ILE A 252 3.49 0.68 -18.48
CA ILE A 252 3.31 -0.73 -18.08
C ILE A 252 4.03 -1.05 -16.77
N TYR A 253 5.25 -0.58 -16.60
CA TYR A 253 6.01 -0.82 -15.38
C TYR A 253 5.32 -0.16 -14.17
N CYS A 254 4.86 1.08 -14.32
CA CYS A 254 4.19 1.83 -13.26
C CYS A 254 2.81 1.24 -12.93
N GLN A 255 2.07 0.74 -13.91
CA GLN A 255 0.81 0.02 -13.68
C GLN A 255 1.06 -1.27 -12.88
N ASN A 256 2.08 -2.05 -13.26
CA ASN A 256 2.48 -3.26 -12.52
C ASN A 256 2.88 -2.93 -11.08
N LEU A 257 3.63 -1.84 -10.87
CA LEU A 257 3.99 -1.35 -9.54
C LEU A 257 2.76 -0.94 -8.72
N CYS A 258 1.79 -0.27 -9.35
CA CYS A 258 0.54 0.12 -8.70
C CYS A 258 -0.30 -1.08 -8.28
N LEU A 259 -0.42 -2.09 -9.13
CA LEU A 259 -1.12 -3.35 -8.82
C LEU A 259 -0.42 -4.09 -7.67
N LEU A 260 0.92 -4.15 -7.68
CA LEU A 260 1.71 -4.72 -6.59
C LEU A 260 1.50 -3.94 -5.28
N ALA A 261 1.53 -2.61 -5.34
CA ALA A 261 1.36 -1.76 -4.17
C ALA A 261 -0.05 -1.90 -3.56
N LYS A 262 -1.09 -2.05 -4.40
CA LYS A 262 -2.48 -2.21 -3.95
C LYS A 262 -2.70 -3.48 -3.12
N LEU A 263 -1.88 -4.52 -3.30
CA LEU A 263 -1.91 -5.72 -2.43
C LEU A 263 -1.57 -5.41 -0.96
N PHE A 264 -0.93 -4.26 -0.69
CA PHE A 264 -0.45 -3.85 0.64
C PHE A 264 -0.96 -2.46 1.07
N LEU A 265 -1.80 -1.81 0.23
CA LEU A 265 -2.40 -0.51 0.48
C LEU A 265 -3.92 -0.60 0.31
N ASP A 266 -4.65 -0.29 1.38
CA ASP A 266 -6.12 -0.39 1.39
C ASP A 266 -6.75 0.65 0.45
N HIS A 267 -6.43 1.93 0.68
CA HIS A 267 -7.07 3.08 0.03
C HIS A 267 -6.38 3.56 -1.26
N LYS A 268 -5.72 2.67 -2.00
CA LYS A 268 -5.13 3.05 -3.31
C LYS A 268 -6.19 2.95 -4.39
N THR A 269 -6.59 4.08 -4.97
CA THR A 269 -7.68 4.17 -5.95
C THR A 269 -7.20 4.22 -7.40
N LEU A 270 -6.03 4.79 -7.66
CA LEU A 270 -5.46 4.91 -9.00
C LEU A 270 -4.37 3.86 -9.26
N TYR A 271 -4.56 3.04 -10.30
CA TYR A 271 -3.62 1.99 -10.68
C TYR A 271 -3.36 1.87 -12.19
N PHE A 272 -4.26 2.33 -13.06
CA PHE A 272 -4.06 2.33 -14.52
C PHE A 272 -3.66 3.70 -15.08
N ASP A 273 -4.19 4.78 -14.52
CA ASP A 273 -3.88 6.16 -14.89
C ASP A 273 -2.62 6.62 -14.16
N VAL A 274 -1.47 6.26 -14.70
CA VAL A 274 -0.15 6.48 -14.07
C VAL A 274 0.59 7.68 -14.66
N GLU A 275 0.18 8.20 -15.81
CA GLU A 275 0.82 9.32 -16.50
C GLU A 275 0.97 10.60 -15.63
N PRO A 276 0.03 10.94 -14.73
CA PRO A 276 0.16 12.11 -13.86
C PRO A 276 1.23 11.97 -12.76
N PHE A 277 1.85 10.81 -12.60
CA PHE A 277 2.71 10.49 -11.46
C PHE A 277 4.18 10.29 -11.83
N LEU A 278 5.06 10.73 -10.93
CA LEU A 278 6.43 10.27 -10.80
C LEU A 278 6.51 9.19 -9.71
N PHE A 279 7.33 8.17 -9.94
CA PHE A 279 7.57 7.09 -9.00
C PHE A 279 9.03 7.09 -8.57
N TYR A 280 9.28 7.05 -7.27
CA TYR A 280 10.62 7.02 -6.67
C TYR A 280 10.82 5.66 -6.03
N ILE A 281 11.68 4.85 -6.66
CA ILE A 281 11.80 3.42 -6.41
C ILE A 281 13.10 3.14 -5.69
N LEU A 282 13.00 2.72 -4.43
CA LEU A 282 14.14 2.33 -3.61
C LEU A 282 14.49 0.86 -3.84
N CYS A 283 15.77 0.63 -4.12
CA CYS A 283 16.33 -0.70 -4.32
C CYS A 283 17.54 -0.97 -3.43
N GLU A 284 17.67 -2.22 -3.00
CA GLU A 284 18.95 -2.80 -2.57
C GLU A 284 19.69 -3.32 -3.82
N VAL A 285 20.95 -2.97 -3.99
CA VAL A 285 21.76 -3.32 -5.17
C VAL A 285 22.87 -4.27 -4.78
N ASP A 286 22.95 -5.39 -5.51
CA ASP A 286 24.03 -6.37 -5.41
C ASP A 286 24.63 -6.68 -6.79
N LYS A 287 25.37 -7.78 -6.91
CA LYS A 287 26.01 -8.22 -8.16
C LYS A 287 25.01 -8.65 -9.23
N GLN A 288 23.79 -9.03 -8.85
CA GLN A 288 22.76 -9.51 -9.76
C GLN A 288 21.92 -8.34 -10.30
N GLY A 289 21.67 -7.32 -9.49
CA GLY A 289 20.93 -6.14 -9.92
C GLY A 289 20.42 -5.28 -8.77
N ALA A 290 19.49 -4.37 -9.09
CA ALA A 290 18.76 -3.55 -8.16
C ALA A 290 17.39 -4.19 -7.85
N HIS A 291 17.22 -4.60 -6.60
CA HIS A 291 16.05 -5.33 -6.10
C HIS A 291 15.09 -4.37 -5.41
N LEU A 292 13.83 -4.32 -5.85
CA LEU A 292 12.80 -3.47 -5.26
C LEU A 292 12.64 -3.73 -3.76
N VAL A 293 12.68 -2.66 -2.97
CA VAL A 293 12.46 -2.66 -1.51
C VAL A 293 11.20 -1.90 -1.14
N GLY A 294 10.97 -0.78 -1.81
CA GLY A 294 9.82 0.09 -1.58
C GLY A 294 9.80 1.25 -2.55
N CYS A 295 8.76 2.04 -2.51
CA CYS A 295 8.62 3.22 -3.37
C CYS A 295 7.69 4.25 -2.75
N PHE A 296 7.73 5.46 -3.29
CA PHE A 296 6.61 6.39 -3.20
C PHE A 296 6.26 6.96 -4.57
N SER A 297 5.00 7.34 -4.77
CA SER A 297 4.55 8.11 -5.92
C SER A 297 4.32 9.56 -5.53
N LYS A 298 4.46 10.46 -6.49
CA LYS A 298 4.22 11.90 -6.35
C LYS A 298 3.51 12.39 -7.60
N GLU A 299 2.42 13.13 -7.44
CA GLU A 299 1.78 13.82 -8.56
C GLU A 299 2.77 14.84 -9.16
N LYS A 300 2.83 14.91 -10.49
CA LYS A 300 3.60 15.93 -11.19
C LYS A 300 3.09 17.33 -10.85
N GLU A 301 1.78 17.45 -10.71
CA GLU A 301 1.07 18.66 -10.30
C GLU A 301 0.07 18.28 -9.20
N SER A 302 0.35 18.67 -7.96
CA SER A 302 -0.54 18.42 -6.82
C SER A 302 -1.21 19.73 -6.39
N PRO A 303 -2.53 19.91 -6.57
CA PRO A 303 -3.24 21.13 -6.16
C PRO A 303 -3.13 21.41 -4.66
N ASP A 304 -3.10 20.34 -3.85
CA ASP A 304 -2.99 20.41 -2.39
C ASP A 304 -1.55 20.51 -1.90
N GLY A 305 -0.57 20.48 -2.80
CA GLY A 305 0.85 20.51 -2.46
C GLY A 305 1.32 19.21 -1.78
N ASN A 306 0.71 18.07 -2.11
CA ASN A 306 1.16 16.78 -1.58
C ASN A 306 2.53 16.43 -2.19
N ASN A 307 3.51 16.10 -1.35
CA ASN A 307 4.83 15.65 -1.81
C ASN A 307 4.94 14.13 -1.93
N VAL A 308 3.92 13.41 -1.45
CA VAL A 308 3.76 11.96 -1.54
C VAL A 308 2.27 11.68 -1.72
N ALA A 309 1.92 10.89 -2.75
CA ALA A 309 0.58 10.36 -2.96
C ALA A 309 0.44 9.00 -2.27
N CYS A 310 1.25 8.02 -2.67
CA CYS A 310 1.34 6.70 -2.02
C CYS A 310 2.76 6.40 -1.59
N ILE A 311 2.95 5.70 -0.48
CA ILE A 311 4.25 5.20 -0.01
C ILE A 311 4.13 3.77 0.48
N MET A 312 5.05 2.91 0.07
CA MET A 312 5.02 1.49 0.39
C MET A 312 6.44 0.95 0.59
N THR A 313 6.60 0.09 1.59
CA THR A 313 7.79 -0.77 1.76
C THR A 313 7.29 -2.21 1.76
N LEU A 314 7.88 -3.05 0.91
CA LEU A 314 7.47 -4.44 0.77
C LEU A 314 7.60 -5.15 2.13
N PRO A 315 6.66 -6.05 2.50
CA PRO A 315 6.61 -6.64 3.85
C PRO A 315 7.93 -7.21 4.37
N PRO A 316 8.75 -7.96 3.59
CA PRO A 316 10.04 -8.50 4.04
C PRO A 316 11.08 -7.43 4.42
N PHE A 317 10.86 -6.18 4.02
CA PHE A 317 11.77 -5.05 4.24
C PHE A 317 11.23 -4.03 5.25
N GLN A 318 10.03 -4.23 5.78
CA GLN A 318 9.47 -3.35 6.80
C GLN A 318 10.28 -3.38 8.10
N ARG A 319 10.17 -2.31 8.90
CA ARG A 319 10.89 -2.12 10.17
C ARG A 319 12.43 -2.13 10.08
N LYS A 320 13.01 -2.11 8.87
CA LYS A 320 14.48 -2.00 8.65
C LYS A 320 15.00 -0.58 8.44
N GLY A 321 14.10 0.41 8.39
CA GLY A 321 14.44 1.84 8.23
C GLY A 321 14.12 2.42 6.85
N TYR A 322 13.81 1.59 5.86
CA TYR A 322 13.52 2.03 4.48
C TYR A 322 12.34 3.00 4.36
N GLY A 323 11.26 2.78 5.12
CA GLY A 323 10.13 3.72 5.14
C GLY A 323 10.54 5.14 5.57
N LYS A 324 11.37 5.26 6.62
CA LYS A 324 11.90 6.57 7.03
C LYS A 324 12.85 7.17 5.99
N LEU A 325 13.62 6.35 5.28
CA LEU A 325 14.49 6.81 4.20
C LEU A 325 13.67 7.38 3.03
N LEU A 326 12.59 6.70 2.62
CA LEU A 326 11.68 7.17 1.57
C LEU A 326 10.99 8.49 1.97
N ILE A 327 10.51 8.59 3.22
CA ILE A 327 9.94 9.85 3.76
C ILE A 327 10.98 10.97 3.75
N ALA A 328 12.20 10.70 4.22
CA ALA A 328 13.27 11.69 4.21
C ALA A 328 13.58 12.17 2.79
N PHE A 329 13.64 11.22 1.84
CA PHE A 329 13.91 11.51 0.45
C PHE A 329 12.83 12.40 -0.19
N SER A 330 11.54 12.15 0.09
CA SER A 330 10.47 12.99 -0.43
C SER A 330 10.57 14.44 0.05
N TYR A 331 11.02 14.67 1.28
CA TYR A 331 11.29 16.01 1.81
C TYR A 331 12.55 16.65 1.21
N GLU A 332 13.61 15.88 0.93
CA GLU A 332 14.79 16.43 0.23
C GLU A 332 14.43 16.93 -1.19
N LEU A 333 13.52 16.24 -1.89
CA LEU A 333 12.98 16.73 -3.16
C LEU A 333 12.20 18.05 -2.97
N SER A 334 11.31 18.12 -1.97
CA SER A 334 10.57 19.36 -1.67
C SER A 334 11.49 20.54 -1.34
N LYS A 335 12.60 20.30 -0.63
CA LYS A 335 13.61 21.33 -0.35
C LYS A 335 14.28 21.85 -1.63
N LEU A 336 14.66 20.95 -2.55
CA LEU A 336 15.24 21.33 -3.84
C LEU A 336 14.23 22.08 -4.73
N GLU A 337 12.94 21.82 -4.58
CA GLU A 337 11.86 22.56 -5.25
C GLU A 337 11.55 23.92 -4.60
N GLY A 338 12.04 24.17 -3.38
CA GLY A 338 11.72 25.36 -2.61
C GLY A 338 10.25 25.41 -2.16
N VAL A 339 9.61 24.26 -1.98
CA VAL A 339 8.21 24.15 -1.54
C VAL A 339 8.08 23.40 -0.22
N VAL A 340 6.96 23.60 0.44
CA VAL A 340 6.54 22.79 1.60
C VAL A 340 5.56 21.72 1.12
N GLY A 341 5.51 20.58 1.81
CA GLY A 341 4.62 19.49 1.45
C GLY A 341 4.22 18.60 2.63
N SER A 342 3.12 17.89 2.43
CA SER A 342 2.58 16.86 3.32
C SER A 342 2.31 15.60 2.49
N PRO A 343 2.25 14.39 3.08
CA PRO A 343 1.65 13.26 2.39
C PRO A 343 0.14 13.46 2.20
N GLU A 344 -0.37 12.89 1.11
CA GLU A 344 -1.80 12.75 0.85
C GLU A 344 -2.50 12.01 2.01
N LYS A 345 -3.75 12.40 2.28
CA LYS A 345 -4.57 11.87 3.36
C LYS A 345 -5.80 11.17 2.77
N PRO A 346 -6.30 10.09 3.40
CA PRO A 346 -5.88 9.55 4.69
C PRO A 346 -4.62 8.65 4.62
N LEU A 347 -3.73 8.79 5.60
CA LEU A 347 -2.58 7.89 5.78
C LEU A 347 -3.02 6.56 6.41
N SER A 348 -2.37 5.45 6.01
CA SER A 348 -2.43 4.19 6.75
C SER A 348 -1.84 4.33 8.16
N ASP A 349 -2.23 3.47 9.10
CA ASP A 349 -1.74 3.57 10.50
C ASP A 349 -0.22 3.41 10.59
N LEU A 350 0.35 2.51 9.78
CA LEU A 350 1.80 2.36 9.66
C LEU A 350 2.45 3.63 9.07
N GLY A 351 1.78 4.26 8.09
CA GLY A 351 2.18 5.54 7.53
C GLY A 351 2.20 6.64 8.57
N LYS A 352 1.10 6.83 9.32
CA LYS A 352 0.98 7.84 10.40
C LYS A 352 2.09 7.69 11.44
N LEU A 353 2.35 6.48 11.92
CA LEU A 353 3.41 6.21 12.88
C LEU A 353 4.80 6.55 12.31
N SER A 354 5.04 6.22 11.04
CA SER A 354 6.31 6.48 10.37
C SER A 354 6.57 7.98 10.17
N TYR A 355 5.57 8.74 9.69
CA TYR A 355 5.66 10.19 9.53
C TYR A 355 5.81 10.91 10.86
N ARG A 356 5.00 10.58 11.88
CA ARG A 356 5.15 11.16 13.23
C ARG A 356 6.54 10.93 13.81
N SER A 357 7.07 9.71 13.65
CA SER A 357 8.42 9.38 14.13
C SER A 357 9.51 10.11 13.34
N TYR A 358 9.31 10.34 12.04
CA TYR A 358 10.23 11.12 11.21
C TYR A 358 10.20 12.62 11.58
N TRP A 359 9.02 13.24 11.62
CA TRP A 359 8.88 14.65 11.97
C TRP A 359 9.41 14.95 13.36
N THR A 360 9.07 14.12 14.36
CA THR A 360 9.60 14.27 15.72
C THR A 360 11.12 14.26 15.73
N TRP A 361 11.73 13.33 14.98
CA TRP A 361 13.18 13.24 14.88
C TRP A 361 13.80 14.51 14.25
N VAL A 362 13.30 14.93 13.09
CA VAL A 362 13.83 16.12 12.39
C VAL A 362 13.71 17.38 13.25
N LEU A 363 12.54 17.59 13.87
CA LEU A 363 12.30 18.79 14.67
C LEU A 363 13.16 18.83 15.94
N LEU A 364 13.33 17.70 16.63
CA LEU A 364 14.19 17.65 17.83
C LEU A 364 15.67 17.86 17.51
N GLU A 365 16.18 17.32 16.40
CA GLU A 365 17.57 17.59 15.97
C GLU A 365 17.80 19.09 15.72
N ILE A 366 16.86 19.75 15.04
CA ILE A 366 16.96 21.21 14.79
C ILE A 366 16.87 21.98 16.10
N LEU A 367 15.93 21.64 16.98
CA LEU A 367 15.75 22.33 18.27
C LEU A 367 16.94 22.11 19.22
N ARG A 368 17.67 20.99 19.09
CA ARG A 368 18.90 20.72 19.85
C ARG A 368 20.04 21.65 19.40
N ASP A 369 20.24 21.74 18.09
CA ASP A 369 21.42 22.39 17.52
C ASP A 369 21.25 23.92 17.39
N PHE A 370 20.02 24.41 17.39
CA PHE A 370 19.74 25.84 17.20
C PHE A 370 19.93 26.66 18.47
N LYS A 371 20.73 27.72 18.36
CA LYS A 371 20.95 28.71 19.43
C LYS A 371 20.15 29.97 19.12
N GLY A 372 18.98 30.13 19.73
CA GLY A 372 18.14 31.31 19.59
C GLY A 372 16.64 30.99 19.56
N THR A 373 15.85 31.93 19.06
CA THR A 373 14.40 31.76 18.89
C THR A 373 14.08 31.22 17.50
N LEU A 374 13.45 30.05 17.42
CA LEU A 374 12.89 29.49 16.19
C LEU A 374 11.37 29.73 16.15
N SER A 375 10.87 30.16 15.00
CA SER A 375 9.43 30.16 14.72
C SER A 375 8.99 28.88 13.99
N ILE A 376 7.69 28.60 14.01
CA ILE A 376 7.09 27.52 13.22
C ILE A 376 7.34 27.73 11.71
N LYS A 377 7.41 28.98 11.26
CA LYS A 377 7.70 29.34 9.87
C LYS A 377 9.14 28.99 9.50
N ASP A 378 10.10 29.24 10.38
CA ASP A 378 11.51 28.91 10.15
C ASP A 378 11.71 27.40 10.03
N LEU A 379 11.10 26.62 10.93
CA LEU A 379 11.12 25.16 10.87
C LEU A 379 10.52 24.63 9.56
N SER A 380 9.40 25.22 9.11
CA SER A 380 8.76 24.87 7.84
C SER A 380 9.68 25.12 6.64
N GLN A 381 10.34 26.28 6.61
CA GLN A 381 11.29 26.63 5.54
C GLN A 381 12.54 25.75 5.54
N MET A 382 13.06 25.37 6.71
CA MET A 382 14.26 24.51 6.82
C MET A 382 13.98 23.06 6.45
N THR A 383 12.76 22.58 6.69
CA THR A 383 12.43 21.15 6.60
C THR A 383 11.53 20.77 5.43
N SER A 384 10.89 21.77 4.80
CA SER A 384 9.78 21.59 3.87
C SER A 384 8.55 20.89 4.46
N ILE A 385 8.48 20.72 5.79
CA ILE A 385 7.30 20.18 6.48
C ILE A 385 6.27 21.30 6.64
N THR A 386 4.99 21.02 6.38
CA THR A 386 3.94 22.03 6.55
C THR A 386 3.87 22.54 7.99
N GLN A 387 3.46 23.79 8.18
CA GLN A 387 3.29 24.36 9.52
C GLN A 387 2.28 23.57 10.36
N GLN A 388 1.24 23.00 9.73
CA GLN A 388 0.24 22.18 10.42
C GLN A 388 0.84 20.88 10.95
N ASP A 389 1.69 20.21 10.18
CA ASP A 389 2.36 18.98 10.60
C ASP A 389 3.40 19.27 11.70
N ILE A 390 4.09 20.41 11.63
CA ILE A 390 5.00 20.88 12.70
C ILE A 390 4.21 21.15 13.99
N ILE A 391 3.12 21.93 13.92
CA ILE A 391 2.29 22.27 15.08
C ILE A 391 1.75 21.00 15.72
N SER A 392 1.14 20.10 14.94
CA SER A 392 0.58 18.86 15.47
C SER A 392 1.65 17.96 16.09
N THR A 393 2.83 17.87 15.48
CA THR A 393 3.95 17.10 16.02
C THR A 393 4.42 17.68 17.36
N LEU A 394 4.70 18.99 17.43
CA LEU A 394 5.16 19.64 18.65
C LEU A 394 4.10 19.66 19.75
N GLN A 395 2.81 19.71 19.39
CA GLN A 395 1.70 19.59 20.35
C GLN A 395 1.70 18.21 21.02
N ASN A 396 1.90 17.14 20.23
CA ASN A 396 1.92 15.77 20.76
C ASN A 396 3.05 15.52 21.78
N ILE A 397 4.17 16.23 21.64
CA ILE A 397 5.29 16.19 22.60
C ILE A 397 5.32 17.40 23.56
N ASN A 398 4.22 18.15 23.66
CA ASN A 398 4.05 19.29 24.57
C ASN A 398 5.14 20.38 24.45
N LEU A 399 5.71 20.59 23.26
CA LEU A 399 6.76 21.59 23.00
C LEU A 399 6.26 22.91 22.41
N VAL A 400 4.94 23.04 22.23
CA VAL A 400 4.31 24.27 21.72
C VAL A 400 3.15 24.67 22.61
N LYS A 401 3.00 25.98 22.84
CA LYS A 401 1.88 26.58 23.58
C LYS A 401 1.09 27.51 22.67
N TYR A 402 -0.18 27.70 22.99
CA TYR A 402 -1.02 28.68 22.32
C TYR A 402 -1.03 29.98 23.14
N TRP A 403 -0.62 31.09 22.52
CA TRP A 403 -0.55 32.39 23.17
C TRP A 403 -1.00 33.49 22.22
N LYS A 404 -1.99 34.29 22.65
CA LYS A 404 -2.55 35.43 21.88
C LYS A 404 -2.88 35.11 20.41
N GLY A 405 -3.47 33.95 20.15
CA GLY A 405 -3.86 33.56 18.78
C GLY A 405 -2.75 32.88 17.98
N GLN A 406 -1.57 32.65 18.55
CA GLN A 406 -0.42 32.07 17.85
C GLN A 406 0.15 30.86 18.59
N HIS A 407 0.69 29.92 17.80
CA HIS A 407 1.47 28.80 18.32
C HIS A 407 2.92 29.24 18.52
N VAL A 408 3.39 29.18 19.77
CA VAL A 408 4.74 29.58 20.16
C VAL A 408 5.50 28.35 20.66
N ILE A 409 6.67 28.11 20.09
CA ILE A 409 7.57 27.04 20.53
C ILE A 409 8.11 27.44 21.91
N CYS A 410 7.87 26.58 22.90
CA CYS A 410 8.24 26.82 24.29
C CYS A 410 9.08 25.63 24.77
N VAL A 411 10.36 25.64 24.41
CA VAL A 411 11.28 24.54 24.70
C VAL A 411 12.54 25.05 25.38
N THR A 412 13.07 24.26 26.32
CA THR A 412 14.39 24.47 26.91
C THR A 412 15.35 23.41 26.36
N PRO A 413 16.66 23.69 26.25
CA PRO A 413 17.64 22.70 25.79
C PRO A 413 17.58 21.40 26.60
N LYS A 414 17.37 21.49 27.92
CA LYS A 414 17.21 20.33 28.80
C LYS A 414 16.03 19.44 28.39
N LEU A 415 14.89 20.04 28.04
CA LEU A 415 13.70 19.29 27.63
C LEU A 415 13.92 18.59 26.28
N VAL A 416 14.65 19.21 25.35
CA VAL A 416 15.04 18.56 24.08
C VAL A 416 15.90 17.34 24.35
N GLU A 417 16.93 17.48 25.19
CA GLU A 417 17.82 16.38 25.57
C GLU A 417 17.08 15.25 26.27
N GLU A 418 16.13 15.54 27.16
CA GLU A 418 15.28 14.52 27.80
C GLU A 418 14.48 13.71 26.76
N TYR A 419 13.93 14.38 25.73
CA TYR A 419 13.23 13.68 24.65
C TYR A 419 14.17 12.86 23.77
N ILE A 420 15.34 13.39 23.40
CA ILE A 420 16.33 12.70 22.58
C ILE A 420 16.86 11.44 23.28
N ASN A 421 17.03 11.49 24.60
CA ASN A 421 17.49 10.36 25.40
C ASN A 421 16.36 9.37 25.75
N SER A 422 15.10 9.67 25.40
CA SER A 422 13.97 8.78 25.67
C SER A 422 13.97 7.55 24.75
N ALA A 423 13.49 6.41 25.24
CA ALA A 423 13.38 5.17 24.45
C ALA A 423 12.46 5.29 23.22
N GLN A 424 11.58 6.29 23.22
CA GLN A 424 10.65 6.58 22.12
C GLN A 424 11.37 7.29 20.96
N PHE A 425 12.43 8.04 21.24
CA PHE A 425 13.25 8.67 20.22
C PHE A 425 14.22 7.66 19.63
N LYS A 426 14.00 7.33 18.36
CA LYS A 426 14.88 6.44 17.60
C LYS A 426 15.42 7.17 16.39
N ARG A 427 16.69 7.55 16.48
CA ARG A 427 17.45 8.08 15.34
C ARG A 427 17.34 7.10 14.16
N PRO A 428 17.01 7.57 12.95
CA PRO A 428 16.94 6.71 11.78
C PRO A 428 18.27 6.03 11.52
N ARG A 429 18.23 4.73 11.24
CA ARG A 429 19.42 3.95 10.85
C ARG A 429 19.94 4.36 9.46
N LEU A 430 19.02 4.79 8.60
CA LEU A 430 19.30 5.22 7.23
C LEU A 430 18.92 6.69 7.11
N THR A 431 19.84 7.48 6.55
CA THR A 431 19.65 8.91 6.27
C THR A 431 20.03 9.22 4.83
N VAL A 432 19.35 10.19 4.24
CA VAL A 432 19.65 10.71 2.91
C VAL A 432 20.89 11.58 2.98
N ASP A 433 21.85 11.31 2.10
CA ASP A 433 23.02 12.18 1.89
C ASP A 433 22.76 13.07 0.68
N THR A 434 22.48 14.34 0.90
CA THR A 434 22.10 15.28 -0.16
C THR A 434 23.21 15.50 -1.19
N SER A 435 24.48 15.24 -0.84
CA SER A 435 25.60 15.33 -1.80
C SER A 435 25.56 14.23 -2.88
N LEU A 436 24.83 13.14 -2.62
CA LEU A 436 24.67 12.00 -3.53
C LEU A 436 23.37 12.08 -4.34
N LEU A 437 22.52 13.07 -4.09
CA LEU A 437 21.27 13.30 -4.82
C LEU A 437 21.55 14.10 -6.10
N ARG A 438 21.37 13.45 -7.24
CA ARG A 438 21.58 14.00 -8.58
C ARG A 438 20.24 14.32 -9.22
N TRP A 439 19.62 15.39 -8.73
CA TRP A 439 18.27 15.76 -9.13
C TRP A 439 18.09 17.27 -9.23
N SER A 440 17.22 17.70 -10.14
CA SER A 440 16.80 19.09 -10.30
C SER A 440 15.30 19.13 -10.58
N PRO A 441 14.56 20.13 -10.05
CA PRO A 441 13.14 20.29 -10.32
C PRO A 441 12.83 20.28 -11.82
N PRO A 442 11.75 19.58 -12.25
CA PRO A 442 11.26 19.70 -13.62
C PRO A 442 10.98 21.16 -13.95
N LYS A 443 11.32 21.60 -15.17
CA LYS A 443 10.94 22.94 -15.64
C LYS A 443 9.42 23.02 -15.64
N ARG A 444 8.84 23.86 -14.78
CA ARG A 444 7.40 24.15 -14.81
C ARG A 444 7.06 24.66 -16.21
N GLN A 445 6.27 23.91 -16.98
CA GLN A 445 5.65 24.47 -18.17
C GLN A 445 4.68 25.52 -17.66
N HIS A 446 4.99 26.81 -17.86
CA HIS A 446 4.04 27.86 -17.55
C HIS A 446 2.80 27.62 -18.41
N ALA A 447 1.72 27.12 -17.80
CA ALA A 447 0.40 27.13 -18.39
C ALA A 447 0.14 28.57 -18.84
N GLN A 448 0.12 28.79 -20.15
CA GLN A 448 -0.33 30.05 -20.71
C GLN A 448 -1.73 30.28 -20.17
N LYS A 449 -1.87 31.25 -19.25
CA LYS A 449 -3.16 31.77 -18.85
C LYS A 449 -3.88 32.19 -20.13
N ARG A 450 -4.85 31.38 -20.56
CA ARG A 450 -5.85 31.82 -21.54
C ARG A 450 -6.51 33.05 -20.91
N LYS A 451 -6.24 34.21 -21.52
CA LYS A 451 -6.86 35.48 -21.19
C LYS A 451 -8.34 35.45 -21.53
#